data_AF-A0A6J8AZ47-F1
#
_entry.id   AF-A0A6J8AZ47-F1
#
_cell.length_a   1.000
_cell.length_b   1.000
_cell.length_c   1.000
_cell.angle_alpha   90.00
_cell.angle_beta   90.00
_cell.angle_gamma   90.00
#
_symmetry.space_group_name_H-M   'P 1'
#
loop_
_entity.id
_entity.type
_entity.pdbx_description
1 polymer ?
#
loop_
_entity_poly.entity_id
_entity_poly.type
_entity_poly.pdbx_seq_one_letter_code
_entity_poly.pdbx_strand_id
1 'polypeptide(L)'
;MELEVNGEKYVENDNIINGFHFSSLATFNEKKRIDSLYHNLVEDDIQSINKLVQQNNTKSVTSEEITKAIRSINKGKSADYHGITIEHIIYAGFDTEKLLVPLVQCIFKHGSISEKLMMGLLTPVFKNKGTRQQAINYRGITVLPVIGKIIETIIKECRNDRVLETQNKKQKFYSRVIGIQSFQ
;
A
#
# COMPACT_ATOMS: atom_id res chain seq x y z
N MET A 1 18.66 -20.78 -5.54
CA MET A 1 17.89 -20.72 -6.81
C MET A 1 18.64 -19.74 -7.68
N GLU A 2 19.13 -20.16 -8.85
CA GLU A 2 19.89 -19.25 -9.72
C GLU A 2 18.95 -18.34 -10.51
N LEU A 3 19.20 -17.03 -10.46
CA LEU A 3 18.43 -16.00 -11.15
C LEU A 3 19.33 -15.12 -12.01
N GLU A 4 18.83 -14.77 -13.19
CA GLU A 4 19.50 -13.91 -14.14
C GLU A 4 18.87 -12.50 -14.14
N VAL A 5 19.70 -11.48 -13.94
CA VAL A 5 19.33 -10.06 -14.04
C VAL A 5 20.32 -9.39 -14.98
N ASN A 6 19.85 -8.86 -16.12
CA ASN A 6 20.68 -8.18 -17.12
C ASN A 6 21.92 -8.98 -17.59
N GLY A 7 21.83 -10.32 -17.64
CA GLY A 7 22.92 -11.22 -18.04
C GLY A 7 23.85 -11.67 -16.91
N GLU A 8 23.67 -11.17 -15.69
CA GLU A 8 24.40 -11.62 -14.49
C GLU A 8 23.60 -12.67 -13.71
N LYS A 9 24.28 -13.68 -13.18
CA LYS A 9 23.67 -14.77 -12.40
C LYS A 9 23.84 -14.55 -10.90
N TYR A 10 22.76 -14.73 -10.17
CA TYR A 10 22.65 -14.54 -8.73
C TYR A 10 22.15 -15.83 -8.08
N VAL A 11 22.82 -16.33 -7.05
CA VAL A 11 22.63 -17.72 -6.56
C VAL A 11 21.69 -17.85 -5.35
N GLU A 12 21.26 -16.74 -4.73
CA GLU A 12 20.53 -16.73 -3.45
C GLU A 12 19.21 -15.94 -3.46
N ASN A 13 18.31 -16.28 -2.53
CA ASN A 13 16.98 -15.64 -2.38
C ASN A 13 17.08 -14.16 -2.01
N ASP A 14 18.14 -13.71 -1.33
CA ASP A 14 18.35 -12.30 -1.01
C ASP A 14 18.72 -11.48 -2.25
N ASN A 15 19.23 -12.14 -3.30
CA ASN A 15 19.68 -11.47 -4.52
C ASN A 15 18.57 -11.20 -5.54
N ILE A 16 17.35 -11.72 -5.36
CA ILE A 16 16.19 -11.30 -6.17
C ILE A 16 15.76 -9.88 -5.79
N ILE A 17 15.82 -9.61 -4.48
CA ILE A 17 15.43 -8.34 -3.85
C ILE A 17 16.56 -7.32 -4.07
N ASN A 18 17.81 -7.72 -3.84
CA ASN A 18 18.99 -6.90 -4.09
C ASN A 18 19.34 -6.76 -5.57
N GLY A 19 18.82 -7.66 -6.41
CA GLY A 19 18.96 -7.57 -7.85
C GLY A 19 18.39 -6.23 -8.32
N PHE A 20 19.21 -5.48 -9.05
CA PHE A 20 18.90 -4.15 -9.61
C PHE A 20 17.51 -4.03 -10.26
N HIS A 21 16.85 -5.14 -10.60
CA HIS A 21 15.52 -5.19 -11.18
C HIS A 21 14.48 -4.37 -10.39
N PHE A 22 14.18 -4.67 -9.12
CA PHE A 22 13.12 -3.94 -8.41
C PHE A 22 13.53 -2.51 -8.05
N SER A 23 14.80 -2.29 -7.74
CA SER A 23 15.35 -0.95 -7.53
C SER A 23 15.21 -0.07 -8.78
N SER A 24 15.52 -0.61 -9.97
CA SER A 24 15.35 0.08 -11.25
C SER A 24 13.88 0.39 -11.57
N LEU A 25 12.94 -0.47 -11.16
CA LEU A 25 11.52 -0.23 -11.31
C LEU A 25 11.00 0.87 -10.37
N ALA A 26 11.62 1.00 -9.18
CA ALA A 26 11.28 2.03 -8.20
C ALA A 26 11.93 3.39 -8.50
N THR A 27 12.93 3.43 -9.39
CA THR A 27 13.66 4.65 -9.74
C THR A 27 12.95 5.39 -10.88
N PHE A 28 12.78 6.71 -10.72
CA PHE A 28 12.20 7.56 -11.76
C PHE A 28 13.07 7.53 -13.03
N ASN A 29 12.44 7.44 -14.21
CA ASN A 29 13.14 7.43 -15.49
C ASN A 29 12.68 8.62 -16.35
N GLU A 30 13.50 9.67 -16.39
CA GLU A 30 13.27 10.90 -17.16
C GLU A 30 12.98 10.67 -18.65
N LYS A 31 13.46 9.56 -19.23
CA LYS A 31 13.28 9.26 -20.66
C LYS A 31 11.88 8.75 -21.02
N LYS A 32 11.04 8.39 -20.04
CA LYS A 32 9.63 8.12 -20.31
C LYS A 32 8.93 9.44 -20.56
N ARG A 33 8.74 9.77 -21.84
CA ARG A 33 7.95 10.93 -22.27
C ARG A 33 6.59 10.92 -21.57
N ILE A 34 6.42 11.78 -20.58
CA ILE A 34 5.14 12.01 -19.91
C ILE A 34 4.29 12.82 -20.89
N ASP A 35 3.12 12.30 -21.24
CA ASP A 35 2.16 13.03 -22.05
C ASP A 35 1.71 14.30 -21.32
N SER A 36 1.75 15.46 -21.99
CA SER A 36 1.37 16.75 -21.41
C SER A 36 -0.06 16.72 -20.85
N LEU A 37 -0.95 15.96 -21.48
CA LEU A 37 -2.31 15.75 -20.97
C LEU A 37 -2.30 15.04 -19.62
N TYR A 38 -1.47 13.99 -19.45
CA TYR A 38 -1.37 13.25 -18.19
C TYR A 38 -0.76 14.11 -17.08
N HIS A 39 0.24 14.94 -17.41
CA HIS A 39 0.84 15.87 -16.46
C HIS A 39 -0.20 16.83 -15.89
N ASN A 40 -1.03 17.44 -16.75
CA ASN A 40 -2.07 18.38 -16.32
C ASN A 40 -3.11 17.71 -15.40
N LEU A 41 -3.50 16.46 -15.71
CA LEU A 41 -4.43 15.71 -14.85
C LEU A 41 -3.86 15.46 -13.44
N VAL A 42 -2.56 15.15 -13.35
CA VAL A 42 -1.88 14.95 -12.06
C VAL A 42 -1.80 16.26 -11.28
N GLU A 43 -1.47 17.36 -11.95
CA GLU A 43 -1.45 18.69 -11.31
C GLU A 43 -2.83 19.09 -10.76
N ASP A 44 -3.90 18.87 -11.53
CA ASP A 44 -5.27 19.13 -11.10
C ASP A 44 -5.67 18.28 -9.86
N ASP A 45 -5.28 16.99 -9.84
CA ASP A 45 -5.48 16.10 -8.70
C ASP A 45 -4.72 16.62 -7.46
N ILE A 46 -3.45 17.02 -7.62
CA ILE A 46 -2.61 17.56 -6.53
C ILE A 46 -3.22 18.84 -5.95
N GLN A 47 -3.65 19.77 -6.80
CA GLN A 47 -4.30 21.01 -6.38
C GLN A 47 -5.59 20.73 -5.60
N SER A 48 -6.40 19.79 -6.08
CA SER A 48 -7.65 19.37 -5.42
C SER A 48 -7.38 18.78 -4.04
N ILE A 49 -6.37 17.90 -3.92
CA ILE A 49 -5.96 17.30 -2.64
C ILE A 49 -5.47 18.38 -1.67
N ASN A 50 -4.61 19.31 -2.11
CA ASN A 50 -4.10 20.39 -1.27
C ASN A 50 -5.23 21.26 -0.72
N LYS A 51 -6.23 21.57 -1.55
CA LYS A 51 -7.43 22.31 -1.12
C LYS A 51 -8.23 21.54 -0.06
N LEU A 52 -8.40 20.23 -0.22
CA LEU A 52 -9.09 19.38 0.77
C LEU A 52 -8.33 19.31 2.10
N VAL A 53 -6.99 19.25 2.06
CA VAL A 53 -6.15 19.25 3.27
C VAL A 53 -6.32 20.57 4.05
N GLN A 54 -6.32 21.71 3.35
CA GLN A 54 -6.49 23.03 3.98
C GLN A 54 -7.84 23.23 4.68
N GLN A 55 -8.89 22.50 4.27
CA GLN A 55 -10.21 22.60 4.88
C GLN A 55 -10.31 22.01 6.29
N ASN A 56 -9.25 21.35 6.80
CA ASN A 56 -9.01 21.00 8.22
C ASN A 56 -10.19 20.39 9.00
N ASN A 57 -11.08 19.66 8.32
CA ASN A 57 -12.24 19.04 8.93
C ASN A 57 -11.97 17.57 9.28
N THR A 58 -10.92 17.33 10.05
CA THR A 58 -10.49 15.98 10.45
C THR A 58 -11.29 15.52 11.66
N LYS A 59 -12.35 14.74 11.40
CA LYS A 59 -13.04 13.98 12.44
C LYS A 59 -12.03 13.06 13.14
N SER A 60 -12.06 13.03 14.47
CA SER A 60 -11.30 12.05 15.24
C SER A 60 -11.82 10.64 14.96
N VAL A 61 -10.89 9.67 14.89
CA VAL A 61 -11.25 8.27 14.70
C VAL A 61 -11.78 7.72 16.03
N THR A 62 -12.94 7.07 16.00
CA THR A 62 -13.54 6.47 17.20
C THR A 62 -12.98 5.07 17.47
N SER A 63 -13.10 4.60 18.72
CA SER A 63 -12.69 3.24 19.09
C SER A 63 -13.44 2.18 18.27
N GLU A 64 -14.73 2.40 18.00
CA GLU A 64 -15.57 1.50 17.21
C GLU A 64 -15.11 1.43 15.76
N GLU A 65 -14.72 2.57 15.15
CA GLU A 65 -14.15 2.62 13.81
C GLU A 65 -12.84 1.82 13.72
N ILE A 66 -12.00 1.89 14.76
CA ILE A 66 -10.73 1.14 14.85
C ILE A 66 -11.01 -0.35 15.00
N THR A 67 -11.86 -0.76 15.93
CA THR A 67 -12.23 -2.17 16.13
C THR A 67 -12.88 -2.76 14.88
N LYS A 68 -13.72 -1.99 14.19
CA LYS A 68 -14.32 -2.40 12.91
C LYS A 68 -13.25 -2.59 11.83
N ALA A 69 -12.28 -1.69 11.73
CA ALA A 69 -11.19 -1.80 10.76
C ALA A 69 -10.29 -3.01 11.03
N ILE A 70 -9.96 -3.30 12.30
CA ILE A 70 -9.18 -4.50 12.66
C ILE A 70 -9.90 -5.77 12.18
N ARG A 71 -11.22 -5.85 12.39
CA ARG A 71 -12.03 -7.01 12.04
C ARG A 71 -12.33 -7.13 10.54
N SER A 72 -12.22 -6.05 9.77
CA SER A 72 -12.49 -6.06 8.32
C SER A 72 -11.29 -6.51 7.49
N ILE A 73 -10.08 -6.53 8.07
CA ILE A 73 -8.87 -6.98 7.39
C ILE A 73 -8.95 -8.49 7.14
N ASN A 74 -8.66 -8.88 5.90
CA ASN A 74 -8.68 -10.28 5.48
C ASN A 74 -7.64 -11.11 6.24
N LYS A 75 -8.08 -12.27 6.73
CA LYS A 75 -7.25 -13.32 7.33
C LYS A 75 -6.50 -14.15 6.27
N GLY A 76 -5.56 -14.98 6.71
CA GLY A 76 -4.75 -15.88 5.89
C GLY A 76 -3.71 -15.15 5.03
N LYS A 77 -3.27 -13.97 5.49
CA LYS A 77 -2.23 -13.17 4.81
C LYS A 77 -0.88 -13.39 5.45
N SER A 78 0.17 -13.11 4.68
CA SER A 78 1.55 -13.22 5.15
C SER A 78 1.78 -12.36 6.38
N ALA A 79 2.63 -12.83 7.27
CA ALA A 79 3.11 -12.05 8.39
C ALA A 79 3.96 -10.87 7.91
N ASP A 80 3.97 -9.80 8.69
CA ASP A 80 4.85 -8.67 8.48
C ASP A 80 6.30 -9.00 8.87
N TYR A 81 7.19 -7.99 8.75
CA TYR A 81 8.60 -8.12 9.11
C TYR A 81 8.84 -8.57 10.57
N HIS A 82 7.89 -8.33 11.47
CA HIS A 82 7.97 -8.75 12.87
C HIS A 82 7.37 -10.15 13.12
N GLY A 83 6.93 -10.84 12.07
CA GLY A 83 6.23 -12.12 12.21
C GLY A 83 4.79 -11.96 12.69
N ILE A 84 4.25 -10.74 12.70
CA ILE A 84 2.90 -10.46 13.19
C ILE A 84 1.91 -10.54 12.02
N THR A 85 0.74 -11.14 12.27
CA THR A 85 -0.38 -11.19 11.33
C THR A 85 -1.60 -10.52 11.94
N ILE A 86 -2.64 -10.29 11.15
CA ILE A 86 -3.90 -9.73 11.67
C ILE A 86 -4.57 -10.67 12.68
N GLU A 87 -4.42 -11.98 12.52
CA GLU A 87 -4.93 -12.99 13.45
C GLU A 87 -4.34 -12.83 14.84
N HIS A 88 -3.05 -12.51 14.94
CA HIS A 88 -2.42 -12.24 16.24
C HIS A 88 -3.11 -11.07 16.94
N ILE A 89 -3.45 -10.00 16.21
CA ILE A 89 -4.17 -8.84 16.76
C ILE A 89 -5.61 -9.21 17.14
N ILE A 90 -6.32 -9.92 16.27
CA ILE A 90 -7.73 -10.29 16.49
C ILE A 90 -7.86 -11.27 17.68
N TYR A 91 -6.97 -12.25 17.78
CA TYR A 91 -7.07 -13.31 18.79
C TYR A 91 -6.38 -12.98 20.11
N ALA A 92 -5.47 -11.99 20.14
CA ALA A 92 -4.97 -11.44 21.40
C ALA A 92 -6.08 -10.70 22.19
N GLY A 93 -7.17 -10.33 21.52
CA GLY A 93 -8.39 -9.88 22.16
C GLY A 93 -8.32 -8.44 22.68
N PHE A 94 -9.15 -8.16 23.69
CA PHE A 94 -9.46 -6.80 24.12
C PHE A 94 -8.26 -6.02 24.66
N ASP A 95 -7.28 -6.69 25.27
CA ASP A 95 -6.12 -6.02 25.85
C ASP A 95 -5.19 -5.45 24.78
N THR A 96 -5.08 -6.09 23.61
CA THR A 96 -4.37 -5.53 22.46
C THR A 96 -5.14 -4.38 21.83
N GLU A 97 -6.47 -4.50 21.69
CA GLU A 97 -7.30 -3.39 21.18
C GLU A 97 -7.17 -2.13 22.06
N LYS A 98 -7.16 -2.27 23.39
CA LYS A 98 -6.95 -1.18 24.36
C LYS A 98 -5.63 -0.42 24.16
N LEU A 99 -4.58 -1.08 23.67
CA LEU A 99 -3.28 -0.45 23.39
C LEU A 99 -3.26 0.20 22.00
N LEU A 100 -3.90 -0.43 21.02
CA LEU A 100 -3.92 0.04 19.63
C LEU A 100 -4.79 1.28 19.45
N VAL A 101 -5.95 1.34 20.13
CA VAL A 101 -6.88 2.48 20.00
C VAL A 101 -6.21 3.83 20.30
N PRO A 102 -5.60 4.05 21.48
CA PRO A 102 -4.97 5.34 21.79
C PRO A 102 -3.76 5.62 20.89
N LEU A 103 -3.00 4.58 20.48
CA LEU A 103 -1.89 4.73 19.53
C LEU A 103 -2.38 5.28 18.18
N VAL A 104 -3.40 4.65 17.61
CA VAL A 104 -3.98 5.08 16.32
C VAL A 104 -4.58 6.47 16.45
N GLN A 105 -5.35 6.75 17.50
CA GLN A 105 -5.92 8.07 17.73
C GLN A 105 -4.84 9.16 17.84
N CYS A 106 -3.72 8.85 18.50
CA CYS A 106 -2.56 9.74 18.58
C CYS A 106 -2.00 10.03 17.19
N ILE A 107 -1.79 9.01 16.36
CA ILE A 107 -1.33 9.17 14.96
C ILE A 107 -2.25 10.09 14.17
N PHE A 108 -3.57 9.89 14.24
CA PHE A 108 -4.53 10.74 13.55
C PHE A 108 -4.61 12.16 14.11
N LYS A 109 -4.46 12.33 15.43
CA LYS A 109 -4.44 13.64 16.09
C LYS A 109 -3.23 14.47 15.68
N HIS A 110 -2.06 13.86 15.59
CA HIS A 110 -0.81 14.54 15.26
C HIS A 110 -0.52 14.59 13.75
N GLY A 111 -1.24 13.80 12.94
CA GLY A 111 -1.03 13.73 11.50
C GLY A 111 0.33 13.16 11.11
N SER A 112 0.98 12.43 12.03
CA SER A 112 2.31 11.87 11.85
C SER A 112 2.31 10.37 12.14
N ILE A 113 2.95 9.61 11.26
CA ILE A 113 3.14 8.17 11.39
C ILE A 113 4.63 7.89 11.59
N SER A 114 4.95 6.96 12.49
CA SER A 114 6.34 6.54 12.69
C SER A 114 6.86 5.82 11.45
N GLU A 115 8.09 6.11 11.05
CA GLU A 115 8.77 5.43 9.93
C GLU A 115 8.76 3.90 10.08
N LYS A 116 8.86 3.40 11.31
CA LYS A 116 8.79 1.96 11.60
C LYS A 116 7.46 1.32 11.16
N LEU A 117 6.37 2.07 11.16
CA LEU A 117 5.05 1.61 10.69
C LEU A 117 4.91 1.68 9.17
N MET A 118 5.85 2.35 8.49
CA MET A 118 5.91 2.47 7.03
C MET A 118 6.95 1.53 6.39
N MET A 119 7.85 0.97 7.19
CA MET A 119 8.89 0.07 6.72
C MET A 119 8.32 -1.32 6.41
N GLY A 120 8.27 -1.66 5.12
CA GLY A 120 7.71 -2.94 4.64
C GLY A 120 8.77 -3.91 4.11
N LEU A 121 8.42 -5.19 4.09
CA LEU A 121 9.24 -6.28 3.56
C LEU A 121 8.97 -6.47 2.06
N LEU A 122 9.96 -6.18 1.22
CA LEU A 122 9.88 -6.43 -0.22
C LEU A 122 9.98 -7.93 -0.51
N THR A 123 8.91 -8.51 -1.03
CA THR A 123 8.79 -9.95 -1.34
C THR A 123 8.55 -10.16 -2.83
N PRO A 124 9.43 -10.89 -3.55
CA PRO A 124 9.22 -11.23 -4.94
C PRO A 124 8.18 -12.35 -5.10
N VAL A 125 7.12 -12.12 -5.86
CA VAL A 125 6.06 -13.09 -6.15
C VAL A 125 6.05 -13.45 -7.64
N PHE A 126 6.18 -14.73 -7.95
CA PHE A 126 6.24 -15.22 -9.32
C PHE A 126 4.94 -14.92 -10.09
N LYS A 127 5.05 -14.43 -11.32
CA LYS A 127 3.90 -14.06 -12.18
C LYS A 127 3.11 -15.26 -12.71
N ASN A 128 3.51 -16.48 -12.38
CA ASN A 128 2.99 -17.73 -12.96
C ASN A 128 3.09 -17.75 -14.50
N LYS A 129 4.07 -17.04 -15.05
CA LYS A 129 4.36 -16.93 -16.47
C LYS A 129 5.86 -16.82 -16.69
N GLY A 130 6.36 -17.49 -17.73
CA GLY A 130 7.78 -17.50 -18.07
C GLY A 130 8.62 -18.38 -17.16
N THR A 131 9.92 -18.16 -17.20
CA THR A 131 10.95 -18.97 -16.55
C THR A 131 11.26 -18.41 -15.15
N ARG A 132 11.37 -19.28 -14.13
CA ARG A 132 11.65 -18.88 -12.73
C ARG A 132 13.05 -18.31 -12.53
N GLN A 133 13.94 -18.52 -13.48
CA GLN A 133 15.30 -18.02 -13.47
C GLN A 133 15.40 -16.55 -13.93
N GLN A 134 14.31 -15.89 -14.34
CA GLN A 134 14.36 -14.50 -14.80
C GLN A 134 13.62 -13.57 -13.83
N ALA A 135 14.29 -12.53 -13.31
CA ALA A 135 13.70 -11.60 -12.34
C ALA A 135 12.47 -10.83 -12.88
N ILE A 136 12.43 -10.56 -14.20
CA ILE A 136 11.28 -9.91 -14.86
C ILE A 136 9.96 -10.68 -14.70
N ASN A 137 10.03 -11.98 -14.44
CA ASN A 137 8.88 -12.85 -14.22
C ASN A 137 8.37 -12.82 -12.78
N TYR A 138 8.89 -11.93 -11.93
CA TYR A 138 8.43 -11.70 -10.56
C TYR A 138 7.78 -10.32 -10.41
N ARG A 139 6.92 -10.18 -9.40
CA ARG A 139 6.36 -8.91 -8.93
C ARG A 139 6.98 -8.60 -7.57
N GLY A 140 7.50 -7.41 -7.39
CA GLY A 140 7.90 -6.92 -6.07
C GLY A 140 6.64 -6.53 -5.32
N ILE A 141 6.31 -7.23 -4.24
CA ILE A 141 5.18 -6.91 -3.36
C ILE A 141 5.75 -6.53 -2.00
N THR A 142 5.45 -5.33 -1.53
CA THR A 142 5.85 -4.89 -0.20
C THR A 142 4.78 -5.28 0.82
N VAL A 143 5.15 -6.07 1.83
CA VAL A 143 4.30 -6.40 2.97
C VAL A 143 4.55 -5.38 4.08
N LEU A 144 3.55 -4.56 4.38
CA LEU A 144 3.65 -3.55 5.43
C LEU A 144 3.36 -4.13 6.83
N PRO A 145 3.81 -3.46 7.90
CA PRO A 145 3.45 -3.81 9.27
C PRO A 145 1.93 -3.86 9.46
N VAL A 146 1.43 -4.82 10.25
CA VAL A 146 -0.01 -5.02 10.46
C VAL A 146 -0.68 -3.75 11.01
N ILE A 147 0.01 -3.02 11.87
CA ILE A 147 -0.48 -1.74 12.42
C ILE A 147 -0.61 -0.68 11.31
N GLY A 148 0.36 -0.60 10.39
CA GLY A 148 0.26 0.24 9.20
C GLY A 148 -0.97 -0.12 8.36
N LYS A 149 -1.25 -1.43 8.22
CA LYS A 149 -2.44 -1.91 7.50
C LYS A 149 -3.76 -1.53 8.17
N ILE A 150 -3.80 -1.52 9.50
CA ILE A 150 -4.97 -1.03 10.27
C ILE A 150 -5.20 0.44 9.98
N ILE A 151 -4.15 1.27 10.02
CA ILE A 151 -4.24 2.71 9.72
C ILE A 151 -4.73 2.94 8.29
N GLU A 152 -4.17 2.26 7.29
CA GLU A 152 -4.63 2.34 5.90
C GLU A 152 -6.12 1.99 5.76
N THR A 153 -6.56 0.95 6.46
CA THR A 153 -7.94 0.48 6.42
C THR A 153 -8.87 1.53 7.01
N ILE A 154 -8.50 2.17 8.12
CA ILE A 154 -9.26 3.27 8.70
C ILE A 154 -9.33 4.46 7.74
N ILE A 155 -8.19 4.88 7.17
CA ILE A 155 -8.14 6.00 6.20
C ILE A 155 -9.07 5.71 5.03
N LYS A 156 -9.02 4.48 4.51
CA LYS A 156 -9.90 4.03 3.43
C LYS A 156 -11.37 4.12 3.87
N GLU A 157 -11.77 3.48 4.95
CA GLU A 157 -13.18 3.47 5.36
C GLU A 157 -13.71 4.87 5.73
N CYS A 158 -12.88 5.76 6.28
CA CYS A 158 -13.29 7.10 6.69
C CYS A 158 -13.24 8.16 5.57
N ARG A 159 -12.40 7.98 4.53
CA ARG A 159 -12.10 9.05 3.56
C ARG A 159 -12.28 8.68 2.10
N ASN A 160 -12.57 7.41 1.78
CA ASN A 160 -12.67 6.95 0.39
C ASN A 160 -13.75 7.71 -0.38
N ASP A 161 -14.92 8.00 0.20
CA ASP A 161 -16.00 8.67 -0.53
C ASP A 161 -15.61 10.05 -1.05
N ARG A 162 -14.94 10.87 -0.22
CA ARG A 162 -14.45 12.20 -0.61
C ARG A 162 -13.39 12.14 -1.69
N VAL A 163 -12.50 11.14 -1.63
CA VAL A 163 -11.46 10.93 -2.65
C VAL A 163 -12.08 10.45 -3.96
N LEU A 164 -13.08 9.55 -3.90
CA LEU A 164 -13.75 9.01 -5.08
C LEU A 164 -14.58 10.05 -5.84
N GLU A 165 -15.10 11.07 -5.14
CA GLU A 165 -15.77 12.22 -5.76
C GLU A 165 -14.80 13.06 -6.59
N THR A 166 -13.60 13.33 -6.07
CA THR A 166 -12.61 14.21 -6.70
C THR A 166 -11.66 13.50 -7.66
N GLN A 167 -11.48 12.19 -7.51
CA GLN A 167 -10.51 11.43 -8.31
C GLN A 167 -10.87 11.41 -9.79
N ASN A 168 -9.87 11.57 -10.65
CA ASN A 168 -10.02 11.44 -12.09
C ASN A 168 -10.63 10.08 -12.51
N LYS A 169 -11.59 10.10 -13.45
CA LYS A 169 -12.24 8.89 -13.99
C LYS A 169 -11.26 7.83 -14.49
N LYS A 170 -10.12 8.22 -15.07
CA LYS A 170 -9.07 7.29 -15.53
C LYS A 170 -8.38 6.53 -14.40
N GLN A 171 -8.47 7.01 -13.17
CA GLN A 171 -7.86 6.40 -11.98
C GLN A 171 -8.87 5.61 -11.12
N LYS A 172 -10.16 5.58 -11.50
CA LYS A 172 -11.23 4.91 -10.72
C LYS A 172 -11.27 3.39 -10.85
N PHE A 173 -10.30 2.78 -11.54
CA PHE A 173 -10.28 1.33 -11.79
C PHE A 173 -10.30 0.46 -10.51
N TYR A 174 -9.71 0.95 -9.41
CA TYR A 174 -9.73 0.25 -8.11
C TYR A 174 -10.84 0.73 -7.16
N SER A 175 -11.75 1.59 -7.64
CA SER A 175 -12.94 2.00 -6.90
C SER A 175 -14.04 0.95 -7.03
N ARG A 176 -14.98 0.91 -6.06
CA ARG A 176 -16.12 -0.04 -6.02
C ARG A 176 -16.98 -0.07 -7.30
N VAL A 177 -16.80 0.85 -8.23
CA VAL A 177 -17.74 1.15 -9.32
C VAL A 177 -17.30 0.60 -10.68
N ILE A 178 -16.04 0.21 -10.89
CA ILE A 178 -15.56 -0.17 -12.23
C ILE A 178 -14.81 -1.51 -12.18
N GLY A 179 -15.51 -2.59 -12.54
CA GLY A 179 -14.87 -3.83 -12.98
C GLY A 179 -14.31 -3.67 -14.40
N ILE A 180 -13.42 -4.58 -14.81
CA ILE A 180 -12.91 -4.66 -16.19
C ILE A 180 -14.10 -4.96 -17.12
N GLN A 181 -14.80 -3.94 -17.59
CA GLN A 181 -15.49 -4.01 -18.86
C GLN A 181 -14.51 -3.52 -19.91
N SER A 182 -14.19 -4.43 -20.82
CA SER A 182 -13.35 -4.21 -21.98
C SER A 182 -13.76 -2.89 -22.64
N PHE A 183 -12.89 -1.87 -22.57
CA PHE A 183 -12.95 -0.77 -23.52
C PHE A 183 -12.59 -1.37 -24.88
N GLN A 184 -13.62 -1.76 -25.64
CA GLN A 184 -13.55 -1.96 -27.08
C GLN A 184 -13.78 -0.61 -27.77
#